data_AF-A0A7X9FPN1-F1
#
_entry.id   AF-A0A7X9FPN1-F1
#
_cell.length_a   1.000
_cell.length_b   1.000
_cell.length_c   1.000
_cell.angle_alpha   90.00
_cell.angle_beta   90.00
_cell.angle_gamma   90.00
#
_symmetry.space_group_name_H-M   'P 1'
#
loop_
_entity.id
_entity.type
_entity.pdbx_description
1 polymer ?
#
loop_
_entity_poly.entity_id
_entity_poly.type
_entity_poly.pdbx_seq_one_letter_code
_entity_poly.pdbx_strand_id
1 'polypeptide(L)'
;MKVLPNSEELPKREVVIDEIERLQLVVDGAEVSKQNVNELKLEKRLFLERVKKLLSGPYYFEAFKFQGLEGSVIHAQNPGLEGFCYTLWEIESFFGKEILISQLNYFFSYISALFHEAAFHDEAKAFEALEWDPNLNAHQKYDIFKQKVEEKLFEARALLEEQDLSAWIRDGCVYQIFLRAFNLAERRAILGQDPESVSGKIFCDLKNTDLPGPVESIRWTGVYPIGFFNAKGNGGGSPFSVKSMTDIDALHGGPVACEKKVKELKSQGINSIFELLLNHTAVDCDLVEEYPDIYIHVREQPWDMRGYYDFTQAKTGERYWIRRGGYSYDGERYYWD
;
A
#
# COMPACT_ATOMS: atom_id res chain seq x y z
N MET A 1 21.93 -1.13 14.34
CA MET A 1 21.25 -2.04 13.39
C MET A 1 21.97 -3.37 13.43
N LYS A 2 21.39 -4.37 14.11
CA LYS A 2 21.89 -5.76 14.02
C LYS A 2 21.21 -6.42 12.82
N VAL A 3 22.01 -7.12 12.02
CA VAL A 3 21.62 -7.88 10.84
C VAL A 3 20.78 -9.08 11.32
N LEU A 4 19.58 -9.26 10.74
CA LEU A 4 18.75 -10.46 10.97
C LEU A 4 19.54 -11.71 10.54
N PRO A 5 19.34 -12.87 11.20
CA PRO A 5 20.03 -14.10 10.81
C PRO A 5 19.72 -14.49 9.36
N ASN A 6 20.74 -14.97 8.64
CA ASN A 6 20.65 -15.43 7.25
C ASN A 6 19.53 -16.47 7.09
N SER A 7 18.68 -16.27 6.08
CA SER A 7 17.51 -17.06 5.72
C SER A 7 17.82 -18.39 5.03
N GLU A 8 18.98 -18.98 5.26
CA GLU A 8 19.34 -20.26 4.64
C GLU A 8 18.88 -21.40 5.56
N GLU A 9 17.92 -22.18 5.05
CA GLU A 9 17.25 -23.33 5.69
C GLU A 9 15.96 -23.02 6.48
N LEU A 10 14.97 -22.43 5.80
CA LEU A 10 13.56 -22.57 6.21
C LEU A 10 13.05 -24.00 5.93
N PRO A 11 12.27 -24.62 6.85
CA PRO A 11 11.69 -25.94 6.65
C PRO A 11 10.74 -25.98 5.43
N LYS A 12 10.71 -27.14 4.75
CA LYS A 12 9.97 -27.37 3.50
C LYS A 12 8.45 -27.21 3.66
N ARG A 13 7.94 -26.03 3.28
CA ARG A 13 6.78 -25.67 2.43
C ARG A 13 5.52 -26.58 2.23
N GLU A 14 5.35 -27.75 2.81
CA GLU A 14 4.36 -28.71 2.27
C GLU A 14 2.88 -28.55 2.71
N VAL A 15 2.54 -27.81 3.77
CA VAL A 15 1.17 -27.92 4.34
C VAL A 15 0.18 -26.82 3.89
N VAL A 16 0.61 -25.57 3.74
CA VAL A 16 -0.30 -24.46 3.34
C VAL A 16 -0.47 -24.38 1.81
N ILE A 17 0.48 -24.94 1.08
CA ILE A 17 0.45 -25.02 -0.38
C ILE A 17 -0.75 -25.84 -0.86
N ASP A 18 -1.14 -26.88 -0.12
CA ASP A 18 -2.13 -27.86 -0.60
C ASP A 18 -3.55 -27.27 -0.76
N GLU A 19 -3.94 -26.29 0.08
CA GLU A 19 -5.25 -25.65 -0.01
C GLU A 19 -5.29 -24.55 -1.08
N ILE A 20 -4.21 -23.79 -1.24
CA ILE A 20 -4.11 -22.74 -2.28
C ILE A 20 -3.88 -23.36 -3.67
N GLU A 21 -3.03 -24.38 -3.79
CA GLU A 21 -2.83 -25.12 -5.04
C GLU A 21 -4.08 -25.90 -5.44
N ARG A 22 -4.87 -26.44 -4.49
CA ARG A 22 -6.20 -26.98 -4.80
C ARG A 22 -7.12 -25.94 -5.42
N LEU A 23 -7.18 -24.72 -4.85
CA LEU A 23 -8.01 -23.65 -5.41
C LEU A 23 -7.50 -23.19 -6.80
N GLN A 24 -6.19 -23.24 -7.04
CA GLN A 24 -5.57 -22.87 -8.31
C GLN A 24 -5.75 -23.95 -9.40
N LEU A 25 -5.53 -25.22 -9.07
CA LEU A 25 -5.68 -26.37 -9.97
C LEU A 25 -7.12 -26.58 -10.45
N VAL A 26 -8.11 -26.23 -9.61
CA VAL A 26 -9.53 -26.26 -10.02
C VAL A 26 -9.78 -25.28 -11.17
N VAL A 27 -9.14 -24.10 -11.17
CA VAL A 27 -9.33 -23.06 -12.19
C VAL A 27 -8.73 -23.45 -13.55
N ASP A 28 -7.60 -24.16 -13.56
CA ASP A 28 -6.85 -24.46 -14.79
C ASP A 28 -7.28 -25.76 -15.50
N GLY A 29 -8.07 -26.64 -14.84
CA GLY A 29 -8.38 -27.99 -15.33
C GLY A 29 -9.83 -28.29 -15.72
N ALA A 30 -10.79 -27.44 -15.39
CA ALA A 30 -12.23 -27.66 -15.66
C ALA A 30 -12.88 -26.45 -16.34
N GLU A 31 -14.01 -26.64 -17.03
CA GLU A 31 -14.94 -25.55 -17.36
C GLU A 31 -15.51 -24.98 -16.05
N VAL A 32 -14.69 -24.24 -15.32
CA VAL A 32 -15.07 -23.52 -14.13
C VAL A 32 -15.93 -22.36 -14.61
N SER A 33 -17.22 -22.42 -14.27
CA SER A 33 -18.13 -21.32 -14.56
C SER A 33 -17.53 -20.01 -13.99
N LYS A 34 -17.76 -18.86 -14.63
CA LYS A 34 -17.30 -17.56 -14.12
C LYS A 34 -17.72 -17.29 -12.67
N GLN A 35 -18.83 -17.90 -12.23
CA GLN A 35 -19.31 -17.82 -10.85
C GLN A 35 -18.34 -18.49 -9.87
N ASN A 36 -17.86 -19.69 -10.19
CA ASN A 36 -16.92 -20.44 -9.36
C ASN A 36 -15.56 -19.70 -9.25
N VAL A 37 -15.08 -19.03 -10.32
CA VAL A 37 -13.83 -18.23 -10.24
C VAL A 37 -13.95 -17.06 -9.28
N ASN A 38 -15.11 -16.39 -9.23
CA ASN A 38 -15.34 -15.27 -8.32
C ASN A 38 -15.46 -15.73 -6.86
N GLU A 39 -16.10 -16.88 -6.62
CA GLU A 39 -16.19 -17.49 -5.29
C GLU A 39 -14.80 -17.87 -4.77
N LEU A 40 -13.97 -18.54 -5.58
CA LEU A 40 -12.59 -18.88 -5.23
C LEU A 40 -11.72 -17.64 -4.92
N LYS A 41 -11.87 -16.56 -5.71
CA LYS A 41 -11.20 -15.28 -5.44
C LYS A 41 -11.66 -14.65 -4.13
N LEU A 42 -12.95 -14.74 -3.81
CA LEU A 42 -13.50 -14.22 -2.56
C LEU A 42 -12.99 -15.03 -1.37
N GLU A 43 -13.00 -16.36 -1.44
CA GLU A 43 -12.47 -17.24 -0.38
C GLU A 43 -11.00 -16.97 -0.12
N LYS A 44 -10.17 -16.90 -1.17
CA LYS A 44 -8.76 -16.53 -1.07
C LYS A 44 -8.57 -15.16 -0.40
N ARG A 45 -9.36 -14.16 -0.80
CA ARG A 45 -9.31 -12.82 -0.18
C ARG A 45 -9.67 -12.88 1.30
N LEU A 46 -10.75 -13.58 1.65
CA LEU A 46 -11.18 -13.72 3.04
C LEU A 46 -10.13 -14.43 3.89
N PHE A 47 -9.51 -15.48 3.35
CA PHE A 47 -8.41 -16.17 4.02
C PHE A 47 -7.23 -15.24 4.29
N LEU A 48 -6.78 -14.46 3.29
CA LEU A 48 -5.70 -13.49 3.49
C LEU A 48 -6.03 -12.41 4.51
N GLU A 49 -7.29 -11.96 4.58
CA GLU A 49 -7.72 -11.04 5.64
C GLU A 49 -7.66 -11.69 7.03
N ARG A 50 -7.92 -12.99 7.16
CA ARG A 50 -7.73 -13.72 8.42
C ARG A 50 -6.25 -13.84 8.78
N VAL A 51 -5.38 -14.11 7.80
CA VAL A 51 -3.92 -14.15 8.00
C VAL A 51 -3.38 -12.78 8.44
N LYS A 52 -3.86 -11.68 7.84
CA LYS A 52 -3.52 -10.33 8.30
C LYS A 52 -3.95 -10.10 9.75
N LYS A 53 -5.17 -10.47 10.10
CA LYS A 53 -5.67 -10.38 11.49
C LYS A 53 -4.87 -11.26 12.45
N LEU A 54 -4.44 -12.44 12.04
CA LEU A 54 -3.56 -13.28 12.84
C LEU A 54 -2.24 -12.54 13.14
N LEU A 55 -1.65 -11.90 12.14
CA LEU A 55 -0.36 -11.21 12.27
C LEU A 55 -0.45 -9.88 13.03
N SER A 56 -1.45 -9.03 12.74
CA SER A 56 -1.60 -7.70 13.36
C SER A 56 -2.51 -7.69 14.59
N GLY A 57 -3.28 -8.75 14.80
CA GLY A 57 -4.28 -8.89 15.84
C GLY A 57 -5.66 -8.36 15.40
N PRO A 58 -6.76 -8.95 15.89
CA PRO A 58 -8.09 -8.39 15.72
C PRO A 58 -8.22 -7.02 16.41
N TYR A 59 -9.03 -6.12 15.86
CA TYR A 59 -9.23 -4.77 16.42
C TYR A 59 -9.72 -4.73 17.89
N TYR A 60 -10.31 -5.82 18.39
CA TYR A 60 -10.83 -5.94 19.75
C TYR A 60 -9.88 -6.68 20.70
N PHE A 61 -8.69 -7.07 20.23
CA PHE A 61 -7.72 -7.84 21.00
C PHE A 61 -6.69 -6.89 21.61
N GLU A 62 -6.42 -7.03 22.92
CA GLU A 62 -5.35 -6.27 23.58
C GLU A 62 -3.99 -6.94 23.32
N ALA A 63 -2.94 -6.13 23.24
CA ALA A 63 -1.58 -6.63 23.16
C ALA A 63 -1.21 -7.42 24.42
N PHE A 64 -0.53 -8.57 24.23
CA PHE A 64 -0.08 -9.39 25.34
C PHE A 64 0.83 -8.61 26.29
N LYS A 65 0.68 -8.85 27.59
CA LYS A 65 1.42 -8.15 28.66
C LYS A 65 2.40 -9.13 29.31
N PHE A 66 3.66 -9.06 28.90
CA PHE A 66 4.73 -9.85 29.51
C PHE A 66 5.10 -9.27 30.87
N GLN A 67 5.29 -10.13 31.85
CA GLN A 67 5.88 -9.80 33.14
C GLN A 67 7.41 -9.85 33.02
N GLY A 68 8.06 -8.71 33.24
CA GLY A 68 9.50 -8.57 33.29
C GLY A 68 10.06 -8.76 34.71
N LEU A 69 11.35 -8.43 34.89
CA LEU A 69 11.98 -8.49 36.20
C LEU A 69 11.33 -7.47 37.14
N GLU A 70 11.30 -7.80 38.44
CA GLU A 70 10.81 -6.91 39.50
C GLU A 70 9.34 -6.45 39.33
N GLY A 71 8.53 -7.22 38.58
CA GLY A 71 7.12 -6.90 38.33
C GLY A 71 6.88 -5.81 37.28
N SER A 72 7.90 -5.48 36.48
CA SER A 72 7.73 -4.64 35.29
C SER A 72 6.77 -5.31 34.29
N VAL A 73 6.05 -4.51 33.50
CA VAL A 73 5.17 -5.02 32.44
C VAL A 73 5.66 -4.51 31.10
N ILE A 74 5.88 -5.42 30.16
CA ILE A 74 6.28 -5.13 28.79
C ILE A 74 5.12 -5.52 27.88
N HIS A 75 4.62 -4.57 27.08
CA HIS A 75 3.55 -4.82 26.14
C HIS A 75 4.11 -5.35 24.81
N ALA A 76 3.44 -6.32 24.22
CA ALA A 76 3.71 -6.72 22.84
C ALA A 76 3.54 -5.51 21.89
N GLN A 77 4.35 -5.45 20.83
CA GLN A 77 4.33 -4.31 19.89
C GLN A 77 2.97 -4.13 19.18
N ASN A 78 2.21 -5.21 19.04
CA ASN A 78 0.83 -5.23 18.54
C ASN A 78 0.09 -6.47 19.10
N PRO A 79 -1.25 -6.55 18.98
CA PRO A 79 -2.04 -7.65 19.52
C PRO A 79 -2.06 -8.93 18.67
N GLY A 80 -1.30 -8.99 17.59
CA GLY A 80 -1.20 -10.19 16.76
C GLY A 80 0.01 -11.05 17.10
N LEU A 81 0.19 -12.08 16.26
CA LEU A 81 1.27 -13.05 16.36
C LEU A 81 2.63 -12.38 16.15
N GLU A 82 2.70 -11.42 15.24
CA GLU A 82 3.94 -10.72 14.91
C GLU A 82 4.44 -9.88 16.10
N GLY A 83 3.54 -9.09 16.70
CA GLY A 83 3.86 -8.29 17.88
C GLY A 83 4.24 -9.15 19.09
N PHE A 84 3.55 -10.28 19.27
CA PHE A 84 3.87 -11.23 20.32
C PHE A 84 5.27 -11.84 20.14
N CYS A 85 5.59 -12.39 18.96
CA CYS A 85 6.86 -13.06 18.70
C CYS A 85 8.06 -12.11 18.78
N TYR A 86 7.99 -10.91 18.19
CA TYR A 86 9.11 -9.97 18.28
C TYR A 86 9.40 -9.55 19.72
N THR A 87 8.36 -9.29 20.52
CA THR A 87 8.55 -8.94 21.93
C THR A 87 9.02 -10.13 22.75
N LEU A 88 8.55 -11.35 22.47
CA LEU A 88 9.05 -12.59 23.07
C LEU A 88 10.57 -12.73 22.85
N TRP A 89 11.03 -12.60 21.60
CA TRP A 89 12.45 -12.69 21.25
C TRP A 89 13.28 -11.59 21.89
N GLU A 90 12.76 -10.36 21.91
CA GLU A 90 13.43 -9.23 22.55
C GLU A 90 13.64 -9.50 24.04
N ILE A 91 12.59 -9.90 24.77
CA ILE A 91 12.66 -10.25 26.19
C ILE A 91 13.63 -11.42 26.42
N GLU A 92 13.55 -12.48 25.62
CA GLU A 92 14.46 -13.62 25.74
C GLU A 92 15.92 -13.20 25.54
N SER A 93 16.18 -12.30 24.59
CA SER A 93 17.54 -11.82 24.30
C SER A 93 18.13 -10.95 25.43
N PHE A 94 17.30 -10.22 26.16
CA PHE A 94 17.73 -9.34 27.24
C PHE A 94 17.75 -10.01 28.61
N PHE A 95 16.77 -10.87 28.89
CA PHE A 95 16.51 -11.40 30.24
C PHE A 95 16.68 -12.94 30.33
N GLY A 96 16.89 -13.61 29.20
CA GLY A 96 16.96 -15.07 29.13
C GLY A 96 15.57 -15.73 29.16
N LYS A 97 15.50 -17.01 28.78
CA LYS A 97 14.20 -17.72 28.64
C LYS A 97 13.52 -18.07 29.95
N GLU A 98 14.23 -18.10 31.08
CA GLU A 98 13.65 -18.49 32.38
C GLU A 98 12.48 -17.58 32.80
N ILE A 99 12.57 -16.28 32.50
CA ILE A 99 11.50 -15.34 32.81
C ILE A 99 10.22 -15.64 32.01
N LEU A 100 10.39 -16.12 30.77
CA LEU A 100 9.30 -16.45 29.85
C LEU A 100 8.67 -17.80 30.20
N ILE A 101 9.48 -18.79 30.60
CA ILE A 101 8.99 -20.11 31.03
C ILE A 101 8.00 -19.99 32.20
N SER A 102 8.23 -19.06 33.14
CA SER A 102 7.31 -18.82 34.26
C SER A 102 5.91 -18.32 33.84
N GLN A 103 5.77 -17.85 32.60
CA GLN A 103 4.55 -17.28 32.03
C GLN A 103 3.91 -18.16 30.97
N LEU A 104 4.44 -19.37 30.76
CA LEU A 104 4.12 -20.20 29.60
C LEU A 104 2.62 -20.53 29.46
N ASN A 105 1.90 -20.72 30.56
CA ASN A 105 0.44 -20.97 30.52
C ASN A 105 -0.34 -19.77 29.93
N TYR A 106 0.12 -18.54 30.18
CA TYR A 106 -0.49 -17.35 29.59
C TYR A 106 -0.19 -17.25 28.10
N PHE A 107 0.97 -17.74 27.66
CA PHE A 107 1.30 -17.81 26.23
C PHE A 107 0.38 -18.77 25.50
N PHE A 108 0.15 -19.97 26.05
CA PHE A 108 -0.81 -20.93 25.48
C PHE A 108 -2.21 -20.33 25.39
N SER A 109 -2.71 -19.73 26.48
CA SER A 109 -4.03 -19.08 26.48
C SER A 109 -4.15 -17.98 25.41
N TYR A 110 -3.12 -17.14 25.28
CA TYR A 110 -3.11 -16.04 24.32
C TYR A 110 -3.04 -16.55 22.88
N ILE A 111 -2.13 -17.48 22.58
CA ILE A 111 -1.97 -18.04 21.24
C ILE A 111 -3.21 -18.85 20.84
N SER A 112 -3.75 -19.71 21.70
CA SER A 112 -4.99 -20.44 21.39
C SER A 112 -6.15 -19.49 21.09
N ALA A 113 -6.29 -18.40 21.85
CA ALA A 113 -7.31 -17.40 21.59
C ALA A 113 -7.09 -16.65 20.26
N LEU A 114 -5.83 -16.37 19.91
CA LEU A 114 -5.47 -15.74 18.65
C LEU A 114 -5.75 -16.65 17.43
N PHE A 115 -5.58 -17.96 17.59
CA PHE A 115 -5.82 -18.98 16.55
C PHE A 115 -7.27 -19.54 16.54
N HIS A 116 -8.16 -19.07 17.42
CA HIS A 116 -9.52 -19.61 17.56
C HIS A 116 -10.44 -19.32 16.35
N GLU A 117 -10.02 -18.54 15.35
CA GLU A 117 -10.78 -18.43 14.10
C GLU A 117 -10.80 -19.78 13.36
N ALA A 118 -11.94 -20.13 12.74
CA ALA A 118 -12.16 -21.44 12.13
C ALA A 118 -11.08 -21.87 11.10
N ALA A 119 -10.38 -20.92 10.49
CA ALA A 119 -9.29 -21.19 9.55
C ALA A 119 -8.02 -21.74 10.20
N PHE A 120 -7.86 -21.63 11.52
CA PHE A 120 -6.66 -22.05 12.24
C PHE A 120 -6.97 -22.90 13.49
N HIS A 121 -8.12 -23.57 13.47
CA HIS A 121 -8.63 -24.36 14.60
C HIS A 121 -7.71 -25.54 14.95
N ASP A 122 -7.05 -26.13 13.97
CA ASP A 122 -6.16 -27.26 14.19
C ASP A 122 -4.84 -26.80 14.83
N GLU A 123 -4.34 -25.61 14.49
CA GLU A 123 -3.22 -24.98 15.21
C GLU A 123 -3.58 -24.68 16.66
N ALA A 124 -4.77 -24.12 16.94
CA ALA A 124 -5.22 -23.85 18.31
C ALA A 124 -5.21 -25.15 19.15
N LYS A 125 -5.76 -26.24 18.61
CA LYS A 125 -5.72 -27.56 19.26
C LYS A 125 -4.31 -28.10 19.46
N ALA A 126 -3.40 -27.85 18.52
CA ALA A 126 -2.02 -28.30 18.64
C ALA A 126 -1.30 -27.60 19.79
N PHE A 127 -1.57 -26.30 20.02
CA PHE A 127 -1.06 -25.57 21.18
C PHE A 127 -1.69 -26.04 22.50
N GLU A 128 -3.00 -26.30 22.52
CA GLU A 128 -3.67 -26.91 23.68
C GLU A 128 -3.06 -28.29 24.01
N ALA A 129 -2.86 -29.15 23.01
CA ALA A 129 -2.25 -30.46 23.22
C ALA A 129 -0.82 -30.36 23.79
N LEU A 130 -0.03 -29.38 23.33
CA LEU A 130 1.31 -29.12 23.85
C LEU A 130 1.28 -28.61 25.31
N GLU A 131 0.32 -27.76 25.65
CA GLU A 131 0.12 -27.26 27.02
C GLU A 131 -0.08 -28.43 28.00
N TRP A 132 -0.91 -29.41 27.61
CA TRP A 132 -1.33 -30.51 28.47
C TRP A 132 -0.47 -31.78 28.37
N ASP A 133 0.60 -31.81 27.58
CA ASP A 133 1.47 -32.99 27.46
C ASP A 133 2.21 -33.28 28.79
N PRO A 134 1.96 -34.42 29.45
CA PRO A 134 2.59 -34.75 30.72
C PRO A 134 4.05 -35.21 30.58
N ASN A 135 4.51 -35.55 29.36
CA ASN A 135 5.86 -36.09 29.13
C ASN A 135 6.92 -35.00 28.93
N LEU A 136 6.49 -33.74 28.83
CA LEU A 136 7.36 -32.60 28.59
C LEU A 136 7.43 -31.71 29.83
N ASN A 137 8.65 -31.36 30.23
CA ASN A 137 8.85 -30.32 31.23
C ASN A 137 8.64 -28.91 30.65
N ALA A 138 8.62 -27.89 31.51
CA ALA A 138 8.33 -26.51 31.09
C ALA A 138 9.34 -25.96 30.07
N HIS A 139 10.63 -26.29 30.20
CA HIS A 139 11.67 -25.90 29.25
C HIS A 139 11.44 -26.52 27.88
N GLN A 140 11.14 -27.82 27.83
CA GLN A 140 10.83 -28.52 26.58
C GLN A 140 9.56 -27.96 25.92
N LYS A 141 8.51 -27.70 26.72
CA LYS A 141 7.28 -27.08 26.21
C LYS A 141 7.54 -25.69 25.65
N TYR A 142 8.34 -24.87 26.33
CA TYR A 142 8.71 -23.54 25.84
C TYR A 142 9.47 -23.62 24.52
N ASP A 143 10.48 -24.49 24.42
CA ASP A 143 11.29 -24.62 23.21
C ASP A 143 10.42 -25.07 22.01
N ILE A 144 9.51 -26.04 22.20
CA ILE A 144 8.56 -26.48 21.16
C ILE A 144 7.53 -25.39 20.84
N PHE A 145 6.99 -24.71 21.87
CA PHE A 145 6.03 -23.63 21.70
C PHE A 145 6.62 -22.52 20.84
N LYS A 146 7.82 -22.06 21.21
CA LYS A 146 8.56 -21.03 20.49
C LYS A 146 8.75 -21.44 19.04
N GLN A 147 9.31 -22.62 18.78
CA GLN A 147 9.50 -23.12 17.42
C GLN A 147 8.19 -23.08 16.60
N LYS A 148 7.08 -23.57 17.16
CA LYS A 148 5.79 -23.60 16.46
C LYS A 148 5.23 -22.21 16.15
N VAL A 149 5.33 -21.26 17.08
CA VAL A 149 4.86 -19.88 16.81
C VAL A 149 5.75 -19.17 15.80
N GLU A 150 7.05 -19.44 15.79
CA GLU A 150 7.98 -18.92 14.79
C GLU A 150 7.67 -19.48 13.39
N GLU A 151 7.53 -20.80 13.27
CA GLU A 151 7.12 -21.46 12.04
C GLU A 151 5.83 -20.85 11.49
N LYS A 152 4.80 -20.69 12.34
CA LYS A 152 3.53 -20.08 11.93
C LYS A 152 3.63 -18.61 11.55
N LEU A 153 4.46 -17.84 12.25
CA LEU A 153 4.73 -16.46 11.88
C LEU A 153 5.36 -16.38 10.47
N PHE A 154 6.37 -17.20 10.21
CA PHE A 154 7.04 -17.22 8.90
C PHE A 154 6.14 -17.74 7.79
N GLU A 155 5.34 -18.78 8.03
CA GLU A 155 4.32 -19.27 7.10
C GLU A 155 3.31 -18.18 6.74
N ALA A 156 2.72 -17.53 7.75
CA ALA A 156 1.75 -16.47 7.57
C ALA A 156 2.33 -15.27 6.81
N ARG A 157 3.56 -14.86 7.12
CA ARG A 157 4.26 -13.78 6.41
C ARG A 157 4.55 -14.14 4.96
N ALA A 158 5.11 -15.34 4.71
CA ALA A 158 5.40 -15.79 3.36
C ALA A 158 4.14 -15.81 2.49
N LEU A 159 3.02 -16.22 3.07
CA LEU A 159 1.72 -16.20 2.39
C LEU A 159 1.26 -14.78 2.04
N LEU A 160 1.41 -13.81 2.96
CA LEU A 160 1.09 -12.41 2.64
C LEU A 160 2.05 -11.82 1.61
N GLU A 161 3.34 -12.14 1.70
CA GLU A 161 4.36 -11.67 0.77
C GLU A 161 4.11 -12.20 -0.66
N GLU A 162 3.71 -13.47 -0.82
CA GLU A 162 3.33 -14.04 -2.11
C GLU A 162 2.14 -13.30 -2.76
N GLN A 163 1.25 -12.75 -1.93
CA GLN A 163 0.04 -12.05 -2.39
C GLN A 163 0.19 -10.53 -2.41
N ASP A 164 1.31 -10.01 -1.91
CA ASP A 164 1.60 -8.58 -1.95
C ASP A 164 2.11 -8.20 -3.35
N LEU A 165 1.16 -7.93 -4.26
CA LEU A 165 1.44 -7.43 -5.60
C LEU A 165 2.19 -6.08 -5.60
N SER A 166 2.30 -5.41 -4.45
CA SER A 166 3.08 -4.19 -4.27
C SER A 166 4.43 -4.40 -3.61
N ALA A 167 4.81 -5.64 -3.24
CA ALA A 167 6.07 -5.93 -2.54
C ALA A 167 7.31 -5.39 -3.28
N TRP A 168 7.26 -5.36 -4.61
CA TRP A 168 8.31 -4.81 -5.47
C TRP A 168 8.70 -3.35 -5.13
N ILE A 169 7.79 -2.55 -4.54
CA ILE A 169 8.10 -1.15 -4.19
C ILE A 169 9.03 -1.03 -2.98
N ARG A 170 9.10 -2.06 -2.12
CA ARG A 170 9.83 -2.00 -0.84
C ARG A 170 11.33 -1.93 -1.03
N ASP A 171 11.83 -2.69 -2.01
CA ASP A 171 13.25 -2.76 -2.36
C ASP A 171 13.58 -2.01 -3.65
N GLY A 172 12.56 -1.47 -4.33
CA GLY A 172 12.69 -0.99 -5.68
C GLY A 172 13.25 0.42 -5.85
N CYS A 173 14.04 0.61 -6.90
CA CYS A 173 14.56 1.92 -7.29
C CYS A 173 13.50 2.69 -8.08
N VAL A 174 12.97 3.77 -7.48
CA VAL A 174 11.99 4.67 -8.11
C VAL A 174 12.69 5.89 -8.69
N TYR A 175 12.57 6.08 -10.01
CA TYR A 175 13.00 7.30 -10.69
C TYR A 175 11.81 8.21 -10.97
N GLN A 176 11.83 9.43 -10.44
CA GLN A 176 10.77 10.40 -10.68
C GLN A 176 11.08 11.27 -11.91
N ILE A 177 10.13 11.31 -12.85
CA ILE A 177 10.19 12.14 -14.05
C ILE A 177 9.12 13.22 -13.97
N PHE A 178 9.57 14.48 -13.95
CA PHE A 178 8.69 15.62 -14.22
C PHE A 178 8.60 15.83 -15.73
N LEU A 179 7.48 15.38 -16.33
CA LEU A 179 7.35 15.17 -17.77
C LEU A 179 7.73 16.40 -18.62
N ARG A 180 7.21 17.58 -18.30
CA ARG A 180 7.51 18.82 -19.04
C ARG A 180 8.98 19.21 -18.97
N ALA A 181 9.58 19.21 -17.77
CA ALA A 181 10.98 19.61 -17.59
C ALA A 181 11.94 18.58 -18.21
N PHE A 182 11.60 17.30 -18.11
CA PHE A 182 12.40 16.22 -18.68
C PHE A 182 12.39 16.25 -20.21
N ASN A 183 11.30 16.73 -20.81
CA ASN A 183 11.13 16.78 -22.26
C ASN A 183 11.61 18.10 -22.92
N LEU A 184 12.23 19.01 -22.15
CA LEU A 184 12.87 20.19 -22.73
C LEU A 184 13.99 19.77 -23.68
N ALA A 185 14.08 20.41 -24.85
CA ALA A 185 15.06 20.06 -25.89
C ALA A 185 16.50 20.06 -25.34
N GLU A 186 16.85 21.05 -24.53
CA GLU A 186 18.17 21.17 -23.90
C GLU A 186 18.42 20.03 -22.91
N ARG A 187 17.38 19.60 -22.18
CA ARG A 187 17.48 18.46 -21.26
C ARG A 187 17.71 17.16 -22.02
N ARG A 188 17.01 16.96 -23.14
CA ARG A 188 17.17 15.79 -24.02
C ARG A 188 18.55 15.79 -24.70
N ALA A 189 19.05 16.95 -25.10
CA ALA A 189 20.40 17.12 -25.65
C ALA A 189 21.49 16.69 -24.66
N ILE A 190 21.36 17.05 -23.37
CA ILE A 190 22.29 16.63 -22.32
C ILE A 190 22.33 15.10 -22.17
N LEU A 191 21.22 14.41 -22.46
CA LEU A 191 21.14 12.95 -22.46
C LEU A 191 21.62 12.32 -23.78
N GLY A 192 22.22 13.10 -24.67
CA GLY A 192 22.76 12.63 -25.94
C GLY A 192 21.71 12.39 -27.03
N GLN A 193 20.48 12.89 -26.86
CA GLN A 193 19.47 12.84 -27.91
C GLN A 193 19.61 14.02 -28.87
N ASP A 194 19.41 13.76 -30.16
CA ASP A 194 19.27 14.81 -31.15
C ASP A 194 17.95 15.57 -30.90
N PRO A 195 17.99 16.88 -30.59
CA PRO A 195 16.78 17.68 -30.36
C PRO A 195 15.76 17.61 -31.49
N GLU A 196 16.23 17.49 -32.74
CA GLU A 196 15.37 17.40 -33.93
C GLU A 196 14.64 16.05 -34.05
N SER A 197 15.11 15.04 -33.31
CA SER A 197 14.52 13.69 -33.31
C SER A 197 13.43 13.49 -32.25
N VAL A 198 13.24 14.46 -31.36
CA VAL A 198 12.27 14.38 -30.26
C VAL A 198 10.96 15.02 -30.71
N SER A 199 9.86 14.26 -30.71
CA SER A 199 8.55 14.77 -31.15
C SER A 199 7.93 15.81 -30.20
N GLY A 200 8.59 16.08 -29.07
CA GLY A 200 8.08 16.93 -28.01
C GLY A 200 7.01 16.23 -27.17
N LYS A 201 6.84 14.91 -27.31
CA LYS A 201 5.85 14.10 -26.60
C LYS A 201 6.55 12.95 -25.90
N ILE A 202 6.88 13.15 -24.63
CA ILE A 202 7.69 12.24 -23.84
C ILE A 202 7.20 10.77 -23.81
N PHE A 203 5.89 10.49 -23.85
CA PHE A 203 5.42 9.10 -23.92
C PHE A 203 5.73 8.43 -25.26
N CYS A 204 5.92 9.21 -26.33
CA CYS A 204 6.42 8.72 -27.61
C CYS A 204 7.95 8.60 -27.63
N ASP A 205 8.64 9.56 -27.01
CA ASP A 205 10.08 9.78 -27.20
C ASP A 205 10.98 9.09 -26.16
N LEU A 206 10.45 8.76 -24.98
CA LEU A 206 11.25 8.19 -23.89
C LEU A 206 11.82 6.82 -24.26
N LYS A 207 13.14 6.69 -24.11
CA LYS A 207 13.90 5.45 -24.29
C LYS A 207 14.50 5.02 -22.96
N ASN A 208 14.78 3.73 -22.80
CA ASN A 208 15.43 3.21 -21.58
C ASN A 208 16.81 3.81 -21.34
N THR A 209 17.52 4.16 -22.41
CA THR A 209 18.83 4.83 -22.36
C THR A 209 18.76 6.22 -21.72
N ASP A 210 17.56 6.79 -21.58
CA ASP A 210 17.36 8.09 -20.95
C ASP A 210 17.25 8.01 -19.42
N LEU A 211 17.17 6.79 -18.86
CA LEU A 211 17.02 6.54 -17.44
C LEU A 211 18.39 6.41 -16.75
N PRO A 212 18.58 6.95 -15.53
CA PRO A 212 19.85 6.89 -14.84
C PRO A 212 20.05 5.52 -14.17
N GLY A 213 20.58 4.55 -14.94
CA GLY A 213 20.94 3.23 -14.43
C GLY A 213 19.76 2.25 -14.34
N PRO A 214 19.87 1.19 -13.53
CA PRO A 214 18.79 0.22 -13.35
C PRO A 214 17.63 0.89 -12.61
N VAL A 215 16.56 1.16 -13.34
CA VAL A 215 15.31 1.70 -12.81
C VAL A 215 14.27 0.60 -12.87
N GLU A 216 13.67 0.29 -11.73
CA GLU A 216 12.60 -0.71 -11.63
C GLU A 216 11.23 -0.05 -11.71
N SER A 217 11.16 1.26 -11.47
CA SER A 217 9.90 1.99 -11.45
C SER A 217 10.07 3.45 -11.82
N ILE A 218 9.13 3.97 -12.61
CA ILE A 218 9.06 5.38 -12.95
C ILE A 218 7.85 6.01 -12.25
N ARG A 219 8.09 7.08 -11.51
CA ARG A 219 7.04 7.96 -10.99
C ARG A 219 6.82 9.14 -11.95
N TRP A 220 5.62 9.23 -12.49
CA TRP A 220 5.23 10.25 -13.45
C TRP A 220 4.59 11.45 -12.76
N THR A 221 5.21 12.62 -12.88
CA THR A 221 4.67 13.88 -12.34
C THR A 221 4.24 14.82 -13.46
N GLY A 222 3.06 15.43 -13.29
CA GLY A 222 2.50 16.39 -14.25
C GLY A 222 1.96 15.75 -15.52
N VAL A 223 1.31 14.59 -15.37
CA VAL A 223 0.74 13.80 -16.49
C VAL A 223 -0.54 14.42 -17.03
N TYR A 224 -1.33 15.02 -16.14
CA TYR A 224 -2.66 15.53 -16.42
C TYR A 224 -2.62 16.94 -17.04
N PRO A 225 -3.64 17.31 -17.84
CA PRO A 225 -3.79 18.68 -18.31
C PRO A 225 -3.79 19.69 -17.17
N ILE A 226 -3.11 20.81 -17.36
CA ILE A 226 -2.98 21.88 -16.36
C ILE A 226 -3.94 23.03 -16.68
N GLY A 227 -4.58 23.55 -15.64
CA GLY A 227 -5.47 24.70 -15.76
C GLY A 227 -4.74 25.98 -16.12
N PHE A 228 -5.39 26.84 -16.90
CA PHE A 228 -4.78 28.06 -17.40
C PHE A 228 -4.98 29.25 -16.45
N PHE A 229 -6.14 29.33 -15.78
CA PHE A 229 -6.45 30.48 -14.93
C PHE A 229 -5.57 30.53 -13.68
N ASN A 230 -4.98 31.70 -13.43
CA ASN A 230 -4.04 31.94 -12.34
C ASN A 230 -2.79 31.05 -12.38
N ALA A 231 -2.45 30.49 -13.55
CA ALA A 231 -1.19 29.79 -13.75
C ALA A 231 -0.01 30.73 -13.40
N LYS A 232 0.89 30.27 -12.54
CA LYS A 232 2.08 31.03 -12.13
C LYS A 232 3.27 30.66 -13.02
N GLY A 233 4.04 31.67 -13.43
CA GLY A 233 5.28 31.51 -14.18
C GLY A 233 5.09 31.15 -15.66
N ASN A 234 6.20 31.17 -16.40
CA ASN A 234 6.20 30.95 -17.85
C ASN A 234 6.28 29.47 -18.24
N GLY A 235 6.42 28.57 -17.26
CA GLY A 235 6.52 27.11 -17.46
C GLY A 235 5.18 26.40 -17.67
N GLY A 236 4.09 27.14 -17.94
CA GLY A 236 2.74 26.58 -18.13
C GLY A 236 2.01 26.20 -16.85
N GLY A 237 2.30 26.86 -15.71
CA GLY A 237 1.61 26.62 -14.43
C GLY A 237 2.13 25.41 -13.63
N SER A 238 1.54 25.18 -12.46
CA SER A 238 1.90 24.06 -11.58
C SER A 238 1.32 22.74 -12.10
N PRO A 239 2.07 21.62 -12.13
CA PRO A 239 1.51 20.31 -12.47
C PRO A 239 0.42 19.84 -11.49
N PHE A 240 0.31 20.50 -10.33
CA PHE A 240 -0.70 20.22 -9.31
C PHE A 240 -2.02 21.00 -9.52
N SER A 241 -2.04 21.94 -10.46
CA SER A 241 -3.27 22.66 -10.87
C SER A 241 -3.98 21.89 -11.98
N VAL A 242 -4.52 20.72 -11.65
CA VAL A 242 -5.07 19.77 -12.62
C VAL A 242 -6.42 20.25 -13.17
N LYS A 243 -6.53 20.30 -14.50
CA LYS A 243 -7.75 20.64 -15.24
C LYS A 243 -8.67 19.43 -15.47
N SER A 244 -8.10 18.29 -15.84
CA SER A 244 -8.85 17.05 -16.05
C SER A 244 -8.13 15.89 -15.35
N MET A 245 -8.83 15.21 -14.45
CA MET A 245 -8.30 14.04 -13.72
C MET A 245 -8.46 12.74 -14.51
N THR A 246 -9.23 12.76 -15.61
CA THR A 246 -9.54 11.58 -16.42
C THR A 246 -8.74 11.52 -17.71
N ASP A 247 -8.05 12.60 -18.07
CA ASP A 247 -7.26 12.71 -19.30
C ASP A 247 -5.75 12.67 -19.05
N ILE A 248 -5.01 12.44 -20.12
CA ILE A 248 -3.56 12.61 -20.17
C ILE A 248 -3.28 13.81 -21.08
N ASP A 249 -2.39 14.70 -20.66
CA ASP A 249 -2.07 15.91 -21.43
C ASP A 249 -1.57 15.55 -22.84
N ALA A 250 -2.18 16.19 -23.86
CA ALA A 250 -1.81 16.02 -25.25
C ALA A 250 -0.36 16.47 -25.52
N LEU A 251 0.18 17.38 -24.70
CA LEU A 251 1.60 17.77 -24.69
C LEU A 251 2.53 16.59 -24.38
N HIS A 252 2.02 15.54 -23.75
CA HIS A 252 2.79 14.33 -23.44
C HIS A 252 2.53 13.19 -24.42
N GLY A 253 1.60 13.37 -25.37
CA GLY A 253 1.18 12.36 -26.35
C GLY A 253 -0.22 11.80 -26.11
N GLY A 254 -0.89 12.19 -25.02
CA GLY A 254 -2.25 11.76 -24.71
C GLY A 254 -2.37 10.29 -24.24
N PRO A 255 -3.61 9.81 -24.01
CA PRO A 255 -3.86 8.55 -23.32
C PRO A 255 -3.35 7.32 -24.07
N VAL A 256 -3.50 7.28 -25.39
CA VAL A 256 -3.05 6.15 -26.22
C VAL A 256 -1.52 6.00 -26.19
N ALA A 257 -0.77 7.11 -26.26
CA ALA A 257 0.68 7.08 -26.17
C ALA A 257 1.14 6.66 -24.77
N CYS A 258 0.48 7.18 -23.74
CA CYS A 258 0.74 6.82 -22.34
C CYS A 258 0.54 5.31 -22.11
N GLU A 259 -0.60 4.75 -22.52
CA GLU A 259 -0.90 3.33 -22.37
C GLU A 259 0.15 2.46 -23.08
N LYS A 260 0.51 2.83 -24.32
CA LYS A 260 1.55 2.12 -25.09
C LYS A 260 2.89 2.14 -24.35
N LYS A 261 3.31 3.30 -23.82
CA LYS A 261 4.58 3.42 -23.08
C LYS A 261 4.57 2.64 -21.78
N VAL A 262 3.47 2.66 -21.03
CA VAL A 262 3.32 1.86 -19.80
C VAL A 262 3.43 0.36 -20.11
N LYS A 263 2.79 -0.12 -21.19
CA LYS A 263 2.90 -1.53 -21.63
C LYS A 263 4.33 -1.89 -22.03
N GLU A 264 5.01 -1.01 -22.76
CA GLU A 264 6.40 -1.17 -23.17
C GLU A 264 7.33 -1.28 -21.94
N LEU A 265 7.24 -0.34 -21.00
CA LEU A 265 8.03 -0.36 -19.76
C LEU A 265 7.75 -1.62 -18.93
N LYS A 266 6.47 -2.00 -18.80
CA LYS A 266 6.09 -3.21 -18.08
C LYS A 266 6.68 -4.47 -18.72
N SER A 267 6.73 -4.55 -20.05
CA SER A 267 7.37 -5.68 -20.75
C SER A 267 8.88 -5.81 -20.49
N GLN A 268 9.48 -4.75 -19.96
CA GLN A 268 10.90 -4.68 -19.59
C GLN A 268 11.11 -4.78 -18.07
N GLY A 269 10.05 -5.07 -17.30
CA GLY A 269 10.11 -5.15 -15.83
C GLY A 269 10.07 -3.79 -15.13
N ILE A 270 9.78 -2.69 -15.83
CA ILE A 270 9.71 -1.34 -15.25
C ILE A 270 8.25 -0.99 -14.93
N ASN A 271 7.95 -0.75 -13.65
CA ASN A 271 6.62 -0.33 -13.21
C ASN A 271 6.38 1.16 -13.45
N SER A 272 5.11 1.55 -13.52
CA SER A 272 4.69 2.95 -13.70
C SER A 272 3.82 3.38 -12.52
N ILE A 273 4.19 4.49 -11.87
CA ILE A 273 3.49 5.08 -10.73
C ILE A 273 2.95 6.44 -11.16
N PHE A 274 1.64 6.63 -11.04
CA PHE A 274 0.97 7.89 -11.37
C PHE A 274 0.55 8.61 -10.08
N GLU A 275 0.72 9.94 -10.08
CA GLU A 275 0.31 10.78 -8.95
C GLU A 275 -1.15 11.19 -9.10
N LEU A 276 -1.99 10.88 -8.10
CA LEU A 276 -3.36 11.38 -8.06
C LEU A 276 -3.50 12.47 -6.99
N LEU A 277 -4.07 13.61 -7.37
CA LEU A 277 -4.19 14.79 -6.51
C LEU A 277 -5.65 15.13 -6.29
N LEU A 278 -6.21 14.68 -5.17
CA LEU A 278 -7.64 14.85 -4.89
C LEU A 278 -7.96 16.05 -3.99
N ASN A 279 -6.95 16.68 -3.39
CA ASN A 279 -7.14 17.75 -2.41
C ASN A 279 -7.60 19.08 -3.06
N HIS A 280 -7.23 19.34 -4.31
CA HIS A 280 -7.62 20.56 -5.03
C HIS A 280 -7.52 20.34 -6.55
N THR A 281 -8.16 21.24 -7.32
CA THR A 281 -8.11 21.25 -8.78
C THR A 281 -7.73 22.63 -9.30
N ALA A 282 -7.53 22.76 -10.62
CA ALA A 282 -7.54 24.06 -11.27
C ALA A 282 -8.91 24.76 -11.14
N VAL A 283 -8.90 26.08 -11.34
CA VAL A 283 -10.11 26.93 -11.37
C VAL A 283 -11.01 26.58 -12.57
N ASP A 284 -10.41 26.26 -13.71
CA ASP A 284 -11.04 25.76 -14.93
C ASP A 284 -11.08 24.23 -15.00
N CYS A 285 -11.08 23.54 -13.87
CA CYS A 285 -11.22 22.08 -13.88
C CYS A 285 -12.61 21.67 -14.38
N ASP A 286 -12.68 20.61 -15.18
CA ASP A 286 -13.94 20.11 -15.74
C ASP A 286 -14.93 19.71 -14.63
N LEU A 287 -14.44 19.25 -13.49
CA LEU A 287 -15.26 18.93 -12.31
C LEU A 287 -15.93 20.15 -11.67
N VAL A 288 -15.37 21.36 -11.83
CA VAL A 288 -16.02 22.60 -11.36
C VAL A 288 -17.30 22.86 -12.15
N GLU A 289 -17.29 22.57 -13.46
CA GLU A 289 -18.48 22.68 -14.32
C GLU A 289 -19.46 21.54 -14.11
N GLU A 290 -18.98 20.31 -13.92
CA GLU A 290 -19.87 19.16 -13.76
C GLU A 290 -20.48 19.05 -12.37
N TYR A 291 -19.70 19.34 -11.32
CA TYR A 291 -20.07 19.09 -9.92
C TYR A 291 -19.59 20.22 -8.98
N PRO A 292 -20.01 21.49 -9.18
CA PRO A 292 -19.54 22.61 -8.34
C PRO A 292 -19.81 22.43 -6.84
N ASP A 293 -20.82 21.64 -6.46
CA ASP A 293 -21.18 21.42 -5.06
C ASP A 293 -20.16 20.59 -4.26
N ILE A 294 -19.25 19.85 -4.92
CA ILE A 294 -18.18 19.10 -4.23
C ILE A 294 -17.05 20.01 -3.72
N TYR A 295 -17.04 21.26 -4.18
CA TYR A 295 -16.08 22.27 -3.78
C TYR A 295 -16.58 23.06 -2.57
N ILE A 296 -15.66 23.64 -1.82
CA ILE A 296 -16.01 24.64 -0.82
C ILE A 296 -16.53 25.88 -1.56
N HIS A 297 -17.82 26.14 -1.41
CA HIS A 297 -18.48 27.24 -2.08
C HIS A 297 -19.47 27.97 -1.16
N VAL A 298 -19.89 29.15 -1.62
CA VAL A 298 -21.07 29.86 -1.13
C VAL A 298 -21.89 30.35 -2.33
N ARG A 299 -23.20 30.46 -2.18
CA ARG A 299 -24.12 30.90 -3.26
C ARG A 299 -24.24 32.43 -3.32
N GLU A 300 -24.18 33.07 -2.16
CA GLU A 300 -24.16 34.53 -2.06
C GLU A 300 -22.73 35.05 -2.11
N GLN A 301 -22.57 36.31 -2.55
CA GLN A 301 -21.24 36.93 -2.57
C GLN A 301 -20.67 37.00 -1.14
N PRO A 302 -19.48 36.43 -0.90
CA PRO A 302 -18.87 36.50 0.42
C PRO A 302 -18.45 37.93 0.70
N TRP A 303 -18.58 38.34 1.98
CA TRP A 303 -18.14 39.66 2.44
C TRP A 303 -16.61 39.82 2.31
N ASP A 304 -15.86 38.73 2.42
CA ASP A 304 -14.43 38.66 2.13
C ASP A 304 -14.19 37.81 0.88
N MET A 305 -13.78 38.49 -0.17
CA MET A 305 -13.49 37.90 -1.48
C MET A 305 -12.17 37.12 -1.52
N ARG A 306 -11.34 37.21 -0.48
CA ARG A 306 -10.00 36.62 -0.49
C ARG A 306 -10.08 35.11 -0.71
N GLY A 307 -9.46 34.70 -1.81
CA GLY A 307 -9.33 33.30 -2.19
C GLY A 307 -10.61 32.65 -2.72
N TYR A 308 -11.69 33.42 -2.94
CA TYR A 308 -12.85 33.00 -3.71
C TYR A 308 -12.72 33.45 -5.17
N TYR A 309 -13.38 32.75 -6.09
CA TYR A 309 -13.60 33.20 -7.47
C TYR A 309 -15.06 33.02 -7.86
N ASP A 310 -15.54 33.93 -8.72
CA ASP A 310 -16.89 33.86 -9.28
C ASP A 310 -16.94 32.78 -10.34
N PHE A 311 -17.93 31.90 -10.25
CA PHE A 311 -18.18 30.84 -11.21
C PHE A 311 -19.68 30.77 -11.51
N THR A 312 -20.03 30.70 -12.79
CA THR A 312 -21.41 30.48 -13.23
C THR A 312 -21.43 29.22 -14.06
N GLN A 313 -22.16 28.21 -13.59
CA GLN A 313 -22.26 26.93 -14.26
C GLN A 313 -22.99 27.11 -15.59
N ALA A 314 -22.35 26.73 -16.70
CA ALA A 314 -22.88 27.02 -18.03
C ALA A 314 -24.20 26.30 -18.31
N LYS A 315 -24.37 25.07 -17.77
CA LYS A 315 -25.57 24.26 -17.99
C LYS A 315 -26.83 24.80 -17.30
N THR A 316 -26.69 25.36 -16.11
CA THR A 316 -27.83 25.74 -15.24
C THR A 316 -27.98 27.24 -15.08
N GLY A 317 -26.93 28.02 -15.33
CA GLY A 317 -26.85 29.45 -15.02
C GLY A 317 -26.70 29.74 -13.52
N GLU A 318 -26.52 28.71 -12.68
CA GLU A 318 -26.34 28.88 -11.25
C GLU A 318 -24.98 29.52 -10.96
N ARG A 319 -24.98 30.49 -10.03
CA ARG A 319 -23.78 31.20 -9.61
C ARG A 319 -23.24 30.64 -8.30
N TYR A 320 -21.91 30.57 -8.25
CA TYR A 320 -21.12 30.06 -7.14
C TYR A 320 -19.94 30.97 -6.88
N TRP A 321 -19.57 31.10 -5.61
CA TRP A 321 -18.26 31.62 -5.22
C TRP A 321 -17.46 30.46 -4.65
N ILE A 322 -16.48 30.00 -5.41
CA ILE A 322 -15.70 28.79 -5.08
C ILE A 322 -14.36 29.18 -4.46
N ARG A 323 -13.98 28.52 -3.36
CA ARG A 323 -12.70 28.76 -2.68
C ARG A 323 -11.57 28.02 -3.40
N ARG A 324 -10.43 28.70 -3.58
CA ARG A 324 -9.21 28.16 -4.22
C ARG A 324 -8.47 27.09 -3.41
N GLY A 325 -8.73 27.01 -2.11
CA GLY A 325 -8.00 26.14 -1.19
C GLY A 325 -8.73 26.03 0.15
N GLY A 326 -8.97 24.80 0.58
CA GLY A 326 -9.56 24.50 1.86
C GLY A 326 -10.03 23.05 1.95
N TYR A 327 -10.30 22.58 3.16
CA TYR A 327 -11.06 21.35 3.39
C TYR A 327 -12.10 21.59 4.51
N SER A 328 -13.08 20.70 4.59
CA SER A 328 -13.99 20.63 5.73
C SER A 328 -13.78 19.33 6.49
N TYR A 329 -13.72 19.43 7.81
CA TYR A 329 -13.55 18.30 8.71
C TYR A 329 -14.40 18.56 9.96
N ASP A 330 -15.26 17.62 10.31
CA ASP A 330 -16.16 17.69 11.48
C ASP A 330 -17.00 18.99 11.56
N GLY A 331 -17.49 19.47 10.42
CA GLY A 331 -18.29 20.71 10.32
C GLY A 331 -17.47 22.00 10.35
N GLU A 332 -16.18 21.95 10.63
CA GLU A 332 -15.27 23.09 10.54
C GLU A 332 -14.69 23.23 9.13
N ARG A 333 -14.23 24.44 8.79
CA ARG A 333 -13.60 24.76 7.50
C ARG A 333 -12.23 25.36 7.73
N TYR A 334 -11.25 24.80 7.04
CA TYR A 334 -9.86 25.22 7.07
C TYR A 334 -9.47 25.74 5.69
N TYR A 335 -8.76 26.86 5.62
CA TYR A 335 -8.45 27.54 4.35
C TYR A 335 -6.96 27.79 4.18
N TRP A 336 -6.52 27.85 2.93
CA TRP A 336 -5.21 28.35 2.53
C TRP A 336 -5.32 29.16 1.23
N ASP A 337 -4.30 29.96 0.95
CA ASP A 337 -4.26 30.89 -0.19
C ASP A 337 -3.44 30.38 -1.38
#